data_AF-A0A2G5TQQ3-F1
#
_entry.id   AF-A0A2G5TQQ3-F1
#
_cell.length_a   1.000
_cell.length_b   1.000
_cell.length_c   1.000
_cell.angle_alpha   90.00
_cell.angle_beta   90.00
_cell.angle_gamma   90.00
#
_symmetry.space_group_name_H-M   'P 1'
#
loop_
_entity.id
_entity.type
_entity.pdbx_description
1 polymer ?
#
loop_
_entity_poly.entity_id
_entity_poly.type
_entity_poly.pdbx_seq_one_letter_code
_entity_poly.pdbx_strand_id
1 'polypeptide(L)'
;MNEAVIKEEVIEEEFNFTFKNDEFVEVKRDEIEQNPGNLLENLEDVDLKPKESDSKIENKTPKSYSMLKCEICQETMPRNLLKMIKTEDEKIVLSEILEVKGSMEITTPYVCVSHIRKIISDNDGKLRKPITSFEHHLRSFIRRNKYSMSDSKSRRRKCHVCHTSNNCTRMYTVSSKSVRIVIMIGCILRGTHSMDQAIPFITANLGITCHLHCKESIDTIFVHLGVRNVLELSWCSVQAMGGLMDIVKKIDLNFTEYQFIDACRGLVLRNKTF
;
A
#
# COMPACT_ATOMS: atom_id res chain seq x y z
N MET A 1 -40.07 -10.60 30.66
CA MET A 1 -39.09 -10.50 29.56
C MET A 1 -38.23 -9.29 29.90
N ASN A 2 -36.99 -9.52 30.33
CA ASN A 2 -36.11 -8.47 30.81
C ASN A 2 -35.24 -8.01 29.64
N GLU A 3 -35.45 -6.78 29.17
CA GLU A 3 -34.60 -6.12 28.18
C GLU A 3 -33.29 -5.70 28.84
N ALA A 4 -32.19 -6.32 28.41
CA ALA A 4 -30.85 -5.93 28.79
C ALA A 4 -30.40 -4.75 27.90
N VAL A 5 -30.33 -3.56 28.48
CA VAL A 5 -29.71 -2.38 27.87
C VAL A 5 -28.20 -2.52 28.01
N ILE A 6 -27.51 -2.79 26.90
CA ILE A 6 -26.04 -2.77 26.82
C ILE A 6 -25.63 -1.30 26.62
N LYS A 7 -25.04 -0.68 27.65
CA LYS A 7 -24.33 0.58 27.53
C LYS A 7 -22.90 0.29 27.09
N GLU A 8 -22.54 0.70 25.87
CA GLU A 8 -21.14 0.72 25.44
C GLU A 8 -20.46 1.95 26.03
N GLU A 9 -19.46 1.70 26.88
CA GLU A 9 -18.62 2.69 27.51
C GLU A 9 -17.49 3.04 26.53
N VAL A 10 -17.50 4.26 26.01
CA VAL A 10 -16.45 4.81 25.13
C VAL A 10 -15.28 5.20 26.00
N ILE A 11 -14.17 4.47 25.91
CA ILE A 11 -12.91 4.84 26.57
C ILE A 11 -12.13 5.73 25.58
N GLU A 12 -12.11 7.03 25.84
CA GLU A 12 -11.20 7.97 25.20
C GLU A 12 -9.82 7.83 25.85
N GLU A 13 -8.84 7.26 25.12
CA GLU A 13 -7.44 7.30 25.53
C GLU A 13 -6.85 8.69 25.22
N GLU A 14 -6.67 9.50 26.26
CA GLU A 14 -5.87 10.73 26.21
C GLU A 14 -4.38 10.38 25.97
N PHE A 15 -3.91 10.59 24.73
CA PHE A 15 -2.49 10.53 24.41
C PHE A 15 -1.77 11.80 24.87
N ASN A 16 -1.17 11.76 26.06
CA ASN A 16 -0.26 12.78 26.57
C ASN A 16 1.08 12.75 25.82
N PHE A 17 1.24 13.59 24.80
CA PHE A 17 2.55 13.87 24.20
C PHE A 17 3.32 14.85 25.09
N THR A 18 4.30 14.34 25.83
CA THR A 18 5.32 15.16 26.50
C THR A 18 6.38 15.57 25.48
N PHE A 19 6.32 16.80 24.99
CA PHE A 19 7.43 17.44 24.31
C PHE A 19 8.45 17.90 25.37
N LYS A 20 9.68 17.39 25.29
CA LYS A 20 10.82 17.99 25.98
C LYS A 20 11.31 19.19 25.15
N ASN A 21 11.37 20.33 25.81
CA ASN A 21 11.97 21.58 25.34
C ASN A 21 13.38 21.37 24.78
N ASP A 22 13.76 22.13 23.76
CA ASP A 22 14.76 23.18 23.95
C ASP A 22 14.75 24.20 22.78
N GLU A 23 14.93 25.46 23.18
CA GLU A 23 15.17 26.69 22.40
C GLU A 23 14.05 27.28 21.53
N PHE A 24 13.20 28.10 22.16
CA PHE A 24 12.58 29.25 21.50
C PHE A 24 13.42 30.50 21.81
N VAL A 25 14.02 31.07 20.76
CA VAL A 25 14.51 32.45 20.77
C VAL A 25 13.30 33.37 20.70
N GLU A 26 13.12 34.19 21.75
CA GLU A 26 12.15 35.29 21.76
C GLU A 26 12.48 36.27 20.63
N VAL A 27 11.66 36.27 19.58
CA VAL A 27 11.59 37.39 18.64
C VAL A 27 10.43 38.26 19.09
N LYS A 28 10.76 39.40 19.72
CA LYS A 28 9.83 40.50 19.96
C LYS A 28 9.21 40.91 18.62
N ARG A 29 7.88 40.85 18.51
CA ARG A 29 7.14 41.53 17.46
C ARG A 29 6.92 42.97 17.91
N ASP A 30 7.65 43.88 17.29
CA ASP A 30 7.22 45.28 17.22
C ASP A 30 6.13 45.39 16.16
N GLU A 31 5.04 46.03 16.53
CA GLU A 31 3.93 46.39 15.65
C GLU A 31 4.44 47.37 14.58
N ILE A 32 4.36 46.97 13.31
CA ILE A 32 4.55 47.89 12.19
C ILE A 32 3.23 47.91 11.40
N GLU A 33 2.54 49.05 11.51
CA GLU A 33 1.46 49.44 10.61
C GLU A 33 1.99 49.47 9.17
N GLN A 34 1.42 48.64 8.29
CA GLN A 34 1.68 48.73 6.85
C GLN A 34 0.56 49.52 6.16
N ASN A 35 0.92 50.72 5.72
CA ASN A 35 0.28 51.50 4.67
C ASN A 35 0.91 51.09 3.33
N PRO A 36 0.15 50.79 2.24
CA PRO A 36 0.73 50.30 1.00
C PRO A 36 1.10 51.48 0.09
N GLY A 37 2.39 51.64 -0.17
CA GLY A 37 2.87 52.61 -1.15
C GLY A 37 4.19 52.15 -1.74
N ASN A 38 4.14 51.72 -3.00
CA ASN A 38 5.20 51.70 -4.01
C ASN A 38 6.65 51.50 -3.53
N LEU A 39 7.31 50.46 -4.02
CA LEU A 39 8.57 50.66 -4.75
C LEU A 39 8.98 49.40 -5.50
N LEU A 40 8.96 49.56 -6.82
CA LEU A 40 9.65 48.77 -7.82
C LEU A 40 11.17 48.94 -7.65
N GLU A 41 11.93 47.96 -8.15
CA GLU A 41 13.37 47.98 -8.45
C GLU A 41 14.34 47.73 -7.28
N ASN A 42 14.86 46.49 -7.22
CA ASN A 42 16.26 46.15 -7.48
C ASN A 42 16.56 44.73 -6.95
N LEU A 43 16.54 43.74 -7.84
CA LEU A 43 17.11 42.41 -7.58
C LEU A 43 18.53 42.41 -8.14
N GLU A 44 19.51 42.68 -7.29
CA GLU A 44 20.91 42.39 -7.58
C GLU A 44 21.15 40.88 -7.45
N ASP A 45 21.84 40.32 -8.44
CA ASP A 45 22.32 38.94 -8.52
C ASP A 45 23.15 38.57 -7.29
N VAL A 46 22.56 37.80 -6.38
CA VAL A 46 23.31 37.08 -5.34
C VAL A 46 23.72 35.72 -5.89
N ASP A 47 24.98 35.66 -6.28
CA ASP A 47 25.68 34.49 -6.80
C ASP A 47 25.81 33.42 -5.68
N LEU A 48 24.77 32.61 -5.49
CA LEU A 48 24.74 31.52 -4.51
C LEU A 48 25.54 30.32 -5.03
N LYS A 49 26.84 30.29 -4.72
CA LYS A 49 27.64 29.06 -4.82
C LYS A 49 27.07 28.00 -3.85
N PRO A 50 26.69 26.80 -4.32
CA PRO A 50 26.22 25.74 -3.44
C PRO A 50 27.35 25.28 -2.54
N LYS A 51 27.14 25.34 -1.22
CA LYS A 51 28.00 24.65 -0.25
C LYS A 51 27.82 23.15 -0.44
N GLU A 52 28.87 22.49 -0.92
CA GLU A 52 28.97 21.04 -0.95
C GLU A 52 28.79 20.51 0.49
N SER A 53 27.70 19.78 0.71
CA SER A 53 27.45 19.06 1.95
C SER A 53 28.00 17.66 1.77
N ASP A 54 29.19 17.40 2.35
CA ASP A 54 29.82 16.09 2.45
C ASP A 54 29.11 15.16 3.45
N SER A 55 27.78 15.07 3.37
CA SER A 55 27.07 14.01 4.07
C SER A 55 27.29 12.71 3.31
N LYS A 56 28.26 11.94 3.78
CA LYS A 56 28.55 10.56 3.36
C LYS A 56 27.29 9.73 3.60
N ILE A 57 26.42 9.66 2.60
CA ILE A 57 25.23 8.81 2.62
C ILE A 57 25.74 7.38 2.68
N GLU A 58 25.75 6.86 3.89
CA GLU A 58 25.98 5.45 4.15
C GLU A 58 24.84 4.69 3.48
N ASN A 59 25.11 4.17 2.28
CA ASN A 59 24.22 3.29 1.55
C ASN A 59 23.92 2.09 2.45
N LYS A 60 22.85 2.18 3.25
CA LYS A 60 22.28 1.03 3.94
C LYS A 60 21.95 0.03 2.85
N THR A 61 22.81 -0.97 2.72
CA THR A 61 22.65 -2.08 1.80
C THR A 61 21.24 -2.62 2.01
N PRO A 62 20.42 -2.72 0.95
CA PRO A 62 19.07 -3.24 1.07
C PRO A 62 19.17 -4.60 1.75
N LYS A 63 18.41 -4.79 2.85
CA LYS A 63 18.31 -6.07 3.58
C LYS A 63 18.30 -7.18 2.54
N SER A 64 19.37 -7.97 2.47
CA SER A 64 19.48 -9.03 1.47
C SER A 64 18.31 -9.98 1.73
N TYR A 65 17.27 -9.88 0.89
CA TYR A 65 16.22 -10.87 0.88
C TYR A 65 16.93 -12.19 0.65
N SER A 66 16.74 -13.16 1.55
CA SER A 66 17.38 -14.47 1.42
C SER A 66 16.87 -15.09 0.13
N MET A 67 17.71 -14.97 -0.90
CA MET A 67 17.50 -15.58 -2.19
C MET A 67 17.72 -17.08 -2.01
N LEU A 68 16.75 -17.87 -2.43
CA LEU A 68 16.78 -19.32 -2.28
C LEU A 68 16.61 -19.94 -3.67
N LYS A 69 17.17 -21.13 -3.86
CA LYS A 69 17.15 -21.85 -5.14
C LYS A 69 15.99 -22.84 -5.17
N CYS A 70 15.25 -22.89 -6.27
CA CYS A 70 14.27 -23.95 -6.50
C CYS A 70 14.98 -25.26 -6.87
N GLU A 71 14.63 -26.36 -6.23
CA GLU A 71 15.22 -27.68 -6.51
C GLU A 71 14.91 -28.21 -7.91
N ILE A 72 13.82 -27.75 -8.53
CA ILE A 72 13.37 -28.26 -9.82
C ILE A 72 13.95 -27.46 -10.99
N CYS A 73 13.69 -26.14 -11.08
CA CYS A 73 14.25 -25.31 -12.16
C CYS A 73 15.65 -24.79 -11.86
N GLN A 74 16.17 -24.96 -10.64
CA GLN A 74 17.48 -24.43 -10.24
C GLN A 74 17.56 -22.89 -10.31
N GLU A 75 16.43 -22.19 -10.46
CA GLU A 75 16.37 -20.73 -10.45
C GLU A 75 16.41 -20.17 -9.02
N THR A 76 17.11 -19.06 -8.85
CA THR A 76 17.19 -18.30 -7.60
C THR A 76 16.05 -17.30 -7.52
N MET A 77 15.28 -17.32 -6.43
CA MET A 77 14.14 -16.42 -6.26
C MET A 77 13.88 -16.04 -4.79
N PRO A 78 13.12 -14.96 -4.56
CA PRO A 78 12.69 -14.57 -3.22
C PRO A 78 11.93 -15.69 -2.49
N ARG A 79 12.15 -15.80 -1.17
CA ARG A 79 11.54 -16.82 -0.31
C ARG A 79 10.01 -16.92 -0.40
N ASN A 80 9.30 -15.82 -0.69
CA ASN A 80 7.84 -15.81 -0.83
C ASN A 80 7.33 -16.49 -2.11
N LEU A 81 8.20 -16.81 -3.06
CA LEU A 81 7.88 -17.56 -4.28
C LEU A 81 8.21 -19.06 -4.19
N LEU A 82 8.76 -19.48 -3.05
CA LEU A 82 9.17 -20.86 -2.80
C LEU A 82 8.36 -21.46 -1.66
N LYS A 83 8.10 -22.77 -1.77
CA LYS A 83 7.57 -23.59 -0.69
C LYS A 83 8.68 -24.51 -0.19
N MET A 84 8.90 -24.51 1.12
CA MET A 84 9.73 -25.52 1.76
C MET A 84 8.97 -26.84 1.83
N ILE A 85 9.56 -27.90 1.31
CA ILE A 85 9.02 -29.25 1.35
C ILE A 85 9.39 -29.90 2.68
N LYS A 86 8.37 -30.22 3.48
CA LYS A 86 8.57 -30.65 4.88
C LYS A 86 8.24 -32.11 5.10
N THR A 87 7.23 -32.61 4.40
CA THR A 87 6.67 -33.93 4.68
C THR A 87 7.21 -34.98 3.72
N GLU A 88 7.33 -36.22 4.18
CA GLU A 88 7.81 -37.33 3.35
C GLU A 88 6.88 -37.58 2.15
N ASP A 89 5.56 -37.48 2.35
CA ASP A 89 4.58 -37.54 1.27
C ASP A 89 4.84 -36.53 0.15
N GLU A 90 5.29 -35.30 0.50
CA GLU A 90 5.60 -34.29 -0.51
C GLU A 90 6.88 -34.63 -1.27
N LYS A 91 7.87 -35.22 -0.59
CA LYS A 91 9.11 -35.67 -1.23
C LYS A 91 8.84 -36.82 -2.20
N ILE A 92 8.07 -37.83 -1.79
CA ILE A 92 7.65 -38.96 -2.62
C ILE A 92 6.96 -38.47 -3.90
N VAL A 93 6.04 -37.51 -3.76
CA VAL A 93 5.33 -36.96 -4.92
C VAL A 93 6.28 -36.25 -5.89
N LEU A 94 7.23 -35.48 -5.36
CA LEU A 94 8.19 -34.76 -6.19
C LEU A 94 9.22 -35.69 -6.85
N SER A 95 9.71 -36.71 -6.14
CA SER A 95 10.67 -37.66 -6.68
C SER A 95 10.07 -38.53 -7.78
N GLU A 96 8.82 -38.98 -7.62
CA GLU A 96 8.14 -39.80 -8.63
C GLU A 96 7.71 -38.99 -9.87
N ILE A 97 7.23 -37.75 -9.71
CA ILE A 97 6.77 -36.95 -10.88
C ILE A 97 7.93 -36.39 -11.71
N LEU A 98 9.04 -36.04 -11.05
CA LEU A 98 10.13 -35.31 -11.69
C LEU A 98 11.33 -36.20 -12.00
N GLU A 99 11.24 -37.48 -11.66
CA GLU A 99 12.30 -38.48 -11.80
C GLU A 99 13.64 -38.06 -11.17
N VAL A 100 13.61 -37.13 -10.20
CA VAL A 100 14.81 -36.63 -9.51
C VAL A 100 15.22 -37.67 -8.47
N LYS A 101 15.90 -38.72 -8.92
CA LYS A 101 16.50 -39.74 -8.03
C LYS A 101 17.70 -39.14 -7.30
N GLY A 102 17.61 -39.06 -5.97
CA GLY A 102 18.77 -38.93 -5.08
C GLY A 102 19.00 -37.58 -4.39
N SER A 103 18.35 -36.47 -4.79
CA SER A 103 18.66 -35.16 -4.18
C SER A 103 17.85 -34.82 -2.91
N MET A 104 16.73 -35.50 -2.65
CA MET A 104 15.79 -35.14 -1.58
C MET A 104 16.00 -35.84 -0.23
N GLU A 105 17.00 -36.73 -0.13
CA GLU A 105 17.22 -37.54 1.08
C GLU A 105 17.88 -36.76 2.23
N ILE A 106 18.67 -35.71 1.93
CA ILE A 106 19.55 -35.07 2.95
C ILE A 106 19.08 -33.66 3.35
N THR A 107 18.38 -32.93 2.47
CA THR A 107 17.96 -31.53 2.74
C THR A 107 16.46 -31.35 2.52
N THR A 108 15.84 -30.39 3.21
CA THR A 108 14.44 -29.98 2.94
C THR A 108 14.42 -29.06 1.71
N PRO A 109 14.03 -29.56 0.52
CA PRO A 109 14.18 -28.77 -0.69
C PRO A 109 13.17 -27.62 -0.71
N TYR A 110 13.54 -26.53 -1.38
CA TYR A 110 12.63 -25.46 -1.73
C TYR A 110 12.13 -25.67 -3.16
N VAL A 111 10.83 -25.60 -3.37
CA VAL A 111 10.22 -25.73 -4.70
C VAL A 111 9.41 -24.49 -5.01
N CYS A 112 9.57 -23.93 -6.21
CA CYS A 112 8.83 -22.74 -6.61
C CYS A 112 7.35 -23.03 -6.79
N VAL A 113 6.52 -22.05 -6.43
CA VAL A 113 5.07 -22.15 -6.46
C VAL A 113 4.55 -22.51 -7.86
N SER A 114 5.23 -22.10 -8.93
CA SER A 114 4.86 -22.44 -10.31
C SER A 114 4.93 -23.94 -10.59
N HIS A 115 5.97 -24.65 -10.13
CA HIS A 115 6.04 -26.11 -10.29
C HIS A 115 4.96 -26.83 -9.50
N ILE A 116 4.71 -26.42 -8.26
CA ILE A 116 3.65 -27.03 -7.45
C ILE A 116 2.29 -26.82 -8.11
N ARG A 117 2.04 -25.63 -8.69
CA ARG A 117 0.84 -25.34 -9.47
C ARG A 117 0.72 -26.25 -10.69
N LYS A 118 1.81 -26.46 -11.43
CA LYS A 118 1.85 -27.35 -12.60
C LYS A 118 1.51 -28.79 -12.21
N ILE A 119 2.12 -29.32 -11.14
CA ILE A 119 1.80 -30.66 -10.62
C ILE A 119 0.31 -30.77 -10.28
N ILE A 120 -0.27 -29.74 -9.65
CA ILE A 120 -1.71 -29.73 -9.37
C ILE A 120 -2.52 -29.70 -10.66
N SER A 121 -2.25 -28.79 -11.61
CA SER A 121 -3.05 -28.68 -12.84
C SER A 121 -3.04 -29.96 -13.65
N ASP A 122 -1.89 -30.64 -13.68
CA ASP A 122 -1.70 -31.84 -14.50
C ASP A 122 -2.40 -33.07 -13.90
N ASN A 123 -2.67 -33.06 -12.59
CA ASN A 123 -3.19 -34.22 -11.85
C ASN A 123 -4.57 -34.00 -11.21
N ASP A 124 -5.06 -32.76 -11.19
CA ASP A 124 -6.35 -32.45 -10.59
C ASP A 124 -7.50 -33.14 -11.34
N GLY A 125 -8.47 -33.66 -10.59
CA GLY A 125 -9.62 -34.38 -11.15
C GLY A 125 -9.33 -35.80 -11.67
N LYS A 126 -8.07 -36.18 -11.91
CA LYS A 126 -7.68 -37.54 -12.36
C LYS A 126 -7.80 -38.59 -11.25
N LEU A 127 -7.63 -38.19 -9.98
CA LEU A 127 -7.55 -39.09 -8.82
C LEU A 127 -8.86 -39.23 -8.03
N ARG A 128 -9.97 -39.59 -8.69
CA ARG A 128 -11.27 -39.77 -8.00
C ARG A 128 -11.26 -40.93 -6.99
N LYS A 129 -10.56 -42.01 -7.33
CA LYS A 129 -10.37 -43.20 -6.47
C LYS A 129 -8.90 -43.63 -6.57
N PRO A 130 -8.03 -43.23 -5.63
CA PRO A 130 -6.64 -43.69 -5.63
C PRO A 130 -6.60 -45.20 -5.40
N ILE A 131 -5.85 -45.90 -6.25
CA ILE A 131 -5.62 -47.34 -6.24
C ILE A 131 -4.21 -47.63 -5.70
N THR A 132 -3.23 -46.78 -6.03
CA THR A 132 -1.83 -46.98 -5.63
C THR A 132 -1.44 -46.11 -4.43
N SER A 133 -0.41 -46.52 -3.69
CA SER A 133 0.17 -45.72 -2.60
C SER A 133 0.59 -44.33 -3.08
N PHE A 134 1.23 -44.25 -4.26
CA PHE A 134 1.58 -42.98 -4.89
C PHE A 134 0.37 -42.09 -5.13
N GLU A 135 -0.73 -42.62 -5.68
CA GLU A 135 -1.94 -41.83 -5.91
C GLU A 135 -2.54 -41.28 -4.61
N HIS A 136 -2.40 -42.01 -3.49
CA HIS A 136 -2.75 -41.51 -2.16
C HIS A 136 -1.86 -40.33 -1.74
N HIS A 137 -0.53 -40.45 -1.91
CA HIS A 137 0.39 -39.35 -1.61
C HIS A 137 0.12 -38.13 -2.51
N LEU A 138 -0.05 -38.34 -3.80
CA LEU A 138 -0.36 -37.29 -4.78
C LEU A 138 -1.69 -36.60 -4.49
N ARG A 139 -2.74 -37.35 -4.14
CA ARG A 139 -4.02 -36.76 -3.71
C ARG A 139 -3.86 -35.94 -2.43
N SER A 140 -3.09 -36.43 -1.47
CA SER A 140 -2.81 -35.73 -0.21
C SER A 140 -1.99 -34.46 -0.44
N PHE A 141 -0.99 -34.53 -1.32
CA PHE A 141 -0.18 -33.42 -1.80
C PHE A 141 -1.05 -32.36 -2.47
N ILE A 142 -1.86 -32.75 -3.46
CA ILE A 142 -2.78 -31.84 -4.16
C ILE A 142 -3.71 -31.18 -3.16
N ARG A 143 -4.33 -31.94 -2.25
CA ARG A 143 -5.25 -31.40 -1.24
C ARG A 143 -4.56 -30.35 -0.35
N ARG A 144 -3.41 -30.67 0.25
CA ARG A 144 -2.67 -29.76 1.14
C ARG A 144 -2.19 -28.52 0.41
N ASN A 145 -1.63 -28.71 -0.77
CA ASN A 145 -1.12 -27.62 -1.58
C ASN A 145 -2.24 -26.77 -2.17
N LYS A 146 -3.39 -27.36 -2.50
CA LYS A 146 -4.59 -26.61 -2.85
C LYS A 146 -5.08 -25.76 -1.71
N TYR A 147 -5.07 -26.19 -0.45
CA TYR A 147 -5.45 -25.28 0.65
C TYR A 147 -4.42 -24.17 0.91
N SER A 148 -3.15 -24.44 0.60
CA SER A 148 -2.06 -23.48 0.77
C SER A 148 -1.88 -22.54 -0.43
N MET A 149 -2.39 -22.90 -1.62
CA MET A 149 -2.25 -22.17 -2.90
C MET A 149 -3.56 -21.84 -3.61
N SER A 150 -4.68 -22.48 -3.25
CA SER A 150 -5.82 -21.64 -2.98
C SER A 150 -5.22 -20.67 -2.01
N ASP A 151 -5.21 -19.40 -2.37
CA ASP A 151 -5.25 -18.40 -1.34
C ASP A 151 -6.25 -18.88 -0.26
N SER A 152 -6.45 -18.13 0.80
CA SER A 152 -7.81 -18.04 1.29
C SER A 152 -8.81 -17.95 0.08
N LYS A 153 -10.10 -17.87 0.29
CA LYS A 153 -10.71 -16.81 -0.52
C LYS A 153 -9.92 -15.57 -0.13
N SER A 154 -8.80 -15.24 -0.82
CA SER A 154 -8.30 -13.89 -0.87
C SER A 154 -9.57 -13.22 -1.33
N ARG A 155 -10.32 -12.63 -0.38
CA ARG A 155 -11.58 -11.97 -0.66
C ARG A 155 -11.19 -11.10 -1.82
N ARG A 156 -11.53 -11.47 -3.07
CA ARG A 156 -10.85 -10.95 -4.26
C ARG A 156 -10.84 -9.46 -4.03
N ARG A 157 -9.68 -8.91 -3.65
CA ARG A 157 -9.66 -7.62 -2.97
C ARG A 157 -9.88 -6.66 -4.12
N LYS A 158 -11.14 -6.38 -4.37
CA LYS A 158 -11.58 -5.52 -5.46
C LYS A 158 -11.19 -4.13 -5.02
N CYS A 159 -10.61 -3.38 -5.94
CA CYS A 159 -10.54 -1.94 -5.74
C CYS A 159 -11.97 -1.45 -5.50
N HIS A 160 -12.21 -0.75 -4.41
CA HIS A 160 -13.54 -0.21 -4.09
C HIS A 160 -13.95 0.91 -5.06
N VAL A 161 -12.99 1.45 -5.84
CA VAL A 161 -13.22 2.49 -6.85
C VAL A 161 -13.67 1.87 -8.20
N CYS A 162 -12.93 0.92 -8.76
CA CYS A 162 -13.30 0.31 -10.06
C CYS A 162 -13.89 -1.10 -9.99
N HIS A 163 -14.05 -1.66 -8.79
CA HIS A 163 -14.57 -3.01 -8.53
C HIS A 163 -13.83 -4.16 -9.25
N THR A 164 -12.69 -3.89 -9.87
CA THR A 164 -11.92 -4.87 -10.64
C THR A 164 -11.07 -5.72 -9.69
N SER A 165 -11.24 -7.03 -9.78
CA SER A 165 -10.38 -8.01 -9.13
C SER A 165 -9.31 -8.48 -10.10
N ASN A 166 -8.05 -8.39 -9.70
CA ASN A 166 -7.01 -9.32 -10.13
C ASN A 166 -6.21 -9.08 -11.42
N ASN A 167 -6.13 -7.85 -11.98
CA ASN A 167 -5.13 -7.51 -13.02
C ASN A 167 -4.25 -6.29 -12.69
N CYS A 168 -4.57 -5.48 -11.68
CA CYS A 168 -3.65 -4.44 -11.18
C CYS A 168 -2.69 -5.09 -10.18
N THR A 169 -1.42 -5.26 -10.55
CA THR A 169 -0.38 -5.99 -9.79
C THR A 169 -0.04 -5.40 -8.42
N ARG A 170 -0.69 -4.31 -7.98
CA ARG A 170 -0.66 -3.87 -6.60
C ARG A 170 -2.04 -3.33 -6.18
N MET A 171 -2.56 -3.88 -5.08
CA MET A 171 -3.68 -3.30 -4.33
C MET A 171 -3.11 -2.57 -3.11
N TYR A 172 -3.59 -1.36 -2.87
CA TYR A 172 -3.23 -0.51 -1.76
C TYR A 172 -4.33 -0.55 -0.69
N THR A 173 -3.94 -0.89 0.54
CA THR A 173 -4.85 -0.89 1.68
C THR A 173 -4.74 0.46 2.40
N VAL A 174 -5.88 1.13 2.56
CA VAL A 174 -5.97 2.48 3.10
C VAL A 174 -6.73 2.45 4.43
N SER A 175 -6.02 2.58 5.54
CA SER A 175 -6.63 2.70 6.87
C SER A 175 -7.01 4.14 7.22
N SER A 176 -6.19 5.11 6.82
CA SER A 176 -6.44 6.54 7.12
C SER A 176 -7.69 7.06 6.43
N LYS A 177 -8.60 7.69 7.20
CA LYS A 177 -9.77 8.40 6.67
C LYS A 177 -9.34 9.53 5.74
N SER A 178 -8.35 10.33 6.15
CA SER A 178 -7.81 11.46 5.38
C SER A 178 -7.29 11.03 4.00
N VAL A 179 -6.57 9.91 3.94
CA VAL A 179 -6.08 9.38 2.66
C VAL A 179 -7.23 8.88 1.77
N ARG A 180 -8.30 8.32 2.35
CA ARG A 180 -9.49 7.90 1.60
C ARG A 180 -10.27 9.08 1.04
N ILE A 181 -10.34 10.20 1.77
CA ILE A 181 -10.88 11.46 1.28
C ILE A 181 -10.09 11.92 0.06
N VAL A 182 -8.76 12.00 0.13
CA VAL A 182 -7.90 12.41 -1.00
C VAL A 182 -8.16 11.55 -2.24
N ILE A 183 -8.24 10.22 -2.10
CA ILE A 183 -8.52 9.32 -3.23
C ILE A 183 -9.89 9.62 -3.85
N MET A 184 -10.94 9.81 -3.04
CA MET A 184 -12.26 10.09 -3.58
C MET A 184 -12.39 11.48 -4.18
N ILE A 185 -11.71 12.48 -3.62
CA ILE A 185 -11.65 13.83 -4.21
C ILE A 185 -11.06 13.77 -5.61
N GLY A 186 -9.95 13.06 -5.82
CA GLY A 186 -9.41 12.86 -7.16
C GLY A 186 -10.40 12.15 -8.10
N CYS A 187 -11.16 11.18 -7.60
CA CYS A 187 -12.20 10.50 -8.39
C CYS A 187 -13.39 11.39 -8.76
N ILE A 188 -13.79 12.31 -7.86
CA ILE A 188 -14.84 13.31 -8.07
C ILE A 188 -14.38 14.37 -9.07
N LEU A 189 -13.15 14.89 -8.92
CA LEU A 189 -12.58 15.87 -9.85
C LEU A 189 -12.46 15.32 -11.28
N ARG A 190 -12.19 14.01 -11.42
CA ARG A 190 -12.20 13.32 -12.72
C ARG A 190 -13.61 13.06 -13.26
N GLY A 191 -14.67 13.32 -12.49
CA GLY A 191 -16.05 13.05 -12.87
C GLY A 191 -16.42 11.56 -12.90
N THR A 192 -15.60 10.69 -12.30
CA THR A 192 -15.88 9.24 -12.28
C THR A 192 -16.79 8.81 -11.13
N HIS A 193 -16.90 9.64 -10.09
CA HIS A 193 -17.69 9.37 -8.90
C HIS A 193 -18.46 10.61 -8.49
N SER A 194 -19.70 10.42 -8.05
CA SER A 194 -20.45 11.45 -7.31
C SER A 194 -20.06 11.48 -5.83
N MET A 195 -20.50 12.52 -5.12
CA MET A 195 -20.35 12.62 -3.67
C MET A 195 -20.99 11.43 -2.95
N ASP A 196 -22.19 11.03 -3.36
CA ASP A 196 -22.91 9.91 -2.74
C ASP A 196 -22.17 8.58 -2.94
N GLN A 197 -21.51 8.40 -4.09
CA GLN A 197 -20.67 7.23 -4.34
C GLN A 197 -19.37 7.24 -3.53
N ALA A 198 -18.88 8.41 -3.12
CA ALA A 198 -17.67 8.57 -2.32
C ALA A 198 -17.87 8.22 -0.84
N ILE A 199 -19.01 8.56 -0.28
CA ILE A 199 -19.29 8.43 1.16
C ILE A 199 -19.01 7.01 1.68
N PRO A 200 -19.50 5.91 1.07
CA PRO A 200 -19.27 4.55 1.59
C PRO A 200 -17.80 4.16 1.72
N PHE A 201 -16.95 4.62 0.80
CA PHE A 201 -15.51 4.35 0.85
C PHE A 201 -14.82 5.15 1.95
N ILE A 202 -15.26 6.39 2.17
CA ILE A 202 -14.69 7.32 3.15
C ILE A 202 -15.08 6.94 4.58
N THR A 203 -16.31 6.47 4.80
CA THR A 203 -16.83 6.12 6.13
C THR A 203 -16.43 4.73 6.61
N ALA A 204 -15.93 3.86 5.73
CA ALA A 204 -15.41 2.54 6.13
C ALA A 204 -14.29 2.65 7.18
N ASN A 205 -13.86 1.55 7.79
CA ASN A 205 -12.63 1.53 8.60
C ASN A 205 -11.38 1.20 7.75
N LEU A 206 -11.61 0.60 6.59
CA LEU A 206 -10.56 0.13 5.69
C LEU A 206 -11.01 0.25 4.24
N GLY A 207 -10.23 0.96 3.44
CA GLY A 207 -10.38 1.04 1.99
C GLY A 207 -9.41 0.09 1.29
N ILE A 208 -9.84 -0.54 0.21
CA ILE A 208 -8.95 -1.21 -0.73
C ILE A 208 -9.06 -0.47 -2.05
N THR A 209 -7.94 -0.05 -2.61
CA THR A 209 -7.91 0.57 -3.94
C THR A 209 -6.75 0.02 -4.76
N CYS A 210 -6.74 0.19 -6.08
CA CYS A 210 -5.56 -0.15 -6.86
C CYS A 210 -4.61 1.04 -6.91
N HIS A 211 -3.31 0.78 -7.11
CA HIS A 211 -2.32 1.85 -7.21
C HIS A 211 -2.59 2.82 -8.36
N LEU A 212 -3.23 2.36 -9.44
CA LEU A 212 -3.64 3.21 -10.55
C LEU A 212 -4.60 4.32 -10.07
N HIS A 213 -5.66 3.97 -9.34
CA HIS A 213 -6.56 4.99 -8.79
C HIS A 213 -5.88 5.90 -7.77
N CYS A 214 -4.93 5.40 -6.98
CA CYS A 214 -4.13 6.28 -6.12
C CYS A 214 -3.37 7.33 -6.95
N LYS A 215 -2.71 6.88 -8.02
CA LYS A 215 -1.90 7.72 -8.91
C LYS A 215 -2.78 8.76 -9.62
N GLU A 216 -3.79 8.29 -10.33
CA GLU A 216 -4.72 9.15 -11.06
C GLU A 216 -5.39 10.18 -10.15
N SER A 217 -5.70 9.81 -8.91
CA SER A 217 -6.31 10.75 -7.95
C SER A 217 -5.34 11.86 -7.58
N ILE A 218 -4.07 11.52 -7.26
CA ILE A 218 -3.03 12.51 -6.96
C ILE A 218 -2.74 13.39 -8.18
N ASP A 219 -2.56 12.78 -9.36
CA ASP A 219 -2.27 13.51 -10.60
C ASP A 219 -3.39 14.49 -10.93
N THR A 220 -4.66 14.06 -10.78
CA THR A 220 -5.82 14.93 -11.01
C THR A 220 -5.85 16.10 -10.02
N ILE A 221 -5.54 15.86 -8.74
CA ILE A 221 -5.47 16.93 -7.73
C ILE A 221 -4.35 17.92 -8.05
N PHE A 222 -3.18 17.42 -8.47
CA PHE A 222 -2.05 18.28 -8.82
C PHE A 222 -2.37 19.17 -10.03
N VAL A 223 -2.97 18.59 -11.07
CA VAL A 223 -3.46 19.35 -12.23
C VAL A 223 -4.49 20.40 -11.80
N HIS A 224 -5.45 20.03 -10.95
CA HIS A 224 -6.47 20.95 -10.46
C HIS A 224 -5.89 22.13 -9.66
N LEU A 225 -4.86 21.87 -8.86
CA LEU A 225 -4.19 22.89 -8.04
C LEU A 225 -3.08 23.64 -8.80
N GLY A 226 -2.75 23.24 -10.02
CA GLY A 226 -1.67 23.84 -10.81
C GLY A 226 -0.27 23.56 -10.25
N VAL A 227 -0.06 22.46 -9.53
CA VAL A 227 1.23 22.07 -8.93
C VAL A 227 1.83 20.85 -9.63
N ARG A 228 3.15 20.69 -9.54
CA ARG A 228 3.87 19.57 -10.19
C ARG A 228 4.17 18.41 -9.26
N ASN A 229 4.25 18.66 -7.96
CA ASN A 229 4.61 17.67 -6.97
C ASN A 229 4.03 18.00 -5.60
N VAL A 230 4.22 17.07 -4.65
CA VAL A 230 3.61 17.14 -3.32
C VAL A 230 4.21 18.21 -2.41
N LEU A 231 5.41 18.71 -2.70
CA LEU A 231 6.05 19.77 -1.93
C LEU A 231 5.39 21.12 -2.25
N GLU A 232 5.06 21.32 -3.52
CA GLU A 232 4.40 22.54 -4.03
C GLU A 232 2.95 22.71 -3.53
N LEU A 233 2.32 21.67 -2.97
CA LEU A 233 0.98 21.78 -2.38
C LEU A 233 0.90 22.84 -1.28
N SER A 234 1.98 23.05 -0.52
CA SER A 234 2.03 24.10 0.52
C SER A 234 2.11 25.52 -0.04
N TRP A 235 2.34 25.66 -1.35
CA TRP A 235 2.50 26.95 -2.03
C TRP A 235 1.46 27.17 -3.13
N CYS A 236 0.46 26.29 -3.24
CA CYS A 236 -0.62 26.49 -4.19
C CYS A 236 -1.46 27.73 -3.80
N SER A 237 -2.12 28.33 -4.79
CA SER A 237 -2.90 29.55 -4.55
C SER A 237 -4.04 29.29 -3.54
N VAL A 238 -4.26 30.24 -2.64
CA VAL A 238 -5.36 30.20 -1.65
C VAL A 238 -6.71 29.99 -2.34
N GLN A 239 -6.89 30.59 -3.52
CA GLN A 239 -8.12 30.44 -4.30
C GLN A 239 -8.31 29.01 -4.83
N ALA A 240 -7.27 28.40 -5.39
CA ALA A 240 -7.35 27.03 -5.90
C ALA A 240 -7.55 26.01 -4.77
N MET A 241 -6.80 26.15 -3.67
CA MET A 241 -6.99 25.30 -2.49
C MET A 241 -8.38 25.49 -1.88
N GLY A 242 -8.84 26.73 -1.73
CA GLY A 242 -10.16 27.05 -1.21
C GLY A 242 -11.28 26.36 -1.99
N GLY A 243 -11.25 26.44 -3.33
CA GLY A 243 -12.23 25.78 -4.18
C GLY A 243 -12.22 24.25 -4.05
N LEU A 244 -11.05 23.63 -3.91
CA LEU A 244 -10.94 22.19 -3.64
C LEU A 244 -11.49 21.86 -2.25
N MET A 245 -11.17 22.68 -1.25
CA MET A 245 -11.58 22.48 0.14
C MET A 245 -13.08 22.65 0.34
N ASP A 246 -13.76 23.44 -0.49
CA ASP A 246 -15.22 23.50 -0.50
C ASP A 246 -15.85 22.15 -0.87
N ILE A 247 -15.19 21.35 -1.73
CA ILE A 247 -15.63 19.98 -2.04
C ILE A 247 -15.35 19.08 -0.84
N VAL A 248 -14.17 19.19 -0.25
CA VAL A 248 -13.77 18.38 0.92
C VAL A 248 -14.69 18.62 2.11
N LYS A 249 -15.06 19.88 2.39
CA LYS A 249 -15.95 20.27 3.49
C LYS A 249 -17.37 19.74 3.32
N LYS A 250 -17.81 19.47 2.09
CA LYS A 250 -19.09 18.77 1.84
C LYS A 250 -19.05 17.30 2.30
N ILE A 251 -17.86 16.71 2.43
CA ILE A 251 -17.66 15.35 2.95
C ILE A 251 -17.41 15.38 4.46
N ASP A 252 -16.53 16.26 4.91
CA ASP A 252 -16.12 16.38 6.30
C ASP A 252 -15.82 17.85 6.63
N LEU A 253 -16.75 18.50 7.34
CA LEU A 253 -16.69 19.91 7.69
C LEU A 253 -15.48 20.27 8.55
N ASN A 254 -14.97 19.32 9.32
CA ASN A 254 -13.84 19.53 10.23
C ASN A 254 -12.48 19.26 9.57
N PHE A 255 -12.48 18.85 8.30
CA PHE A 255 -11.28 18.49 7.59
C PHE A 255 -10.50 19.73 7.14
N THR A 256 -9.25 19.85 7.58
CA THR A 256 -8.44 21.06 7.37
C THR A 256 -7.53 20.93 6.14
N GLU A 257 -7.06 22.07 5.62
CA GLU A 257 -6.09 22.11 4.52
C GLU A 257 -4.80 21.37 4.87
N TYR A 258 -4.33 21.53 6.11
CA TYR A 258 -3.15 20.83 6.61
C TYR A 258 -3.34 19.30 6.57
N GLN A 259 -4.48 18.80 7.02
CA GLN A 259 -4.81 17.37 6.96
C GLN A 259 -4.88 16.87 5.52
N PHE A 260 -5.38 17.69 4.60
CA PHE A 260 -5.42 17.36 3.17
C PHE A 260 -4.02 17.24 2.58
N ILE A 261 -3.16 18.23 2.83
CA ILE A 261 -1.77 18.24 2.35
C ILE A 261 -0.99 17.06 2.94
N ASP A 262 -1.12 16.81 4.24
CA ASP A 262 -0.45 15.69 4.91
C ASP A 262 -0.94 14.33 4.36
N ALA A 263 -2.25 14.19 4.10
CA ALA A 263 -2.79 12.99 3.48
C ALA A 263 -2.27 12.76 2.05
N CYS A 264 -2.11 13.83 1.26
CA CYS A 264 -1.49 13.75 -0.07
C CYS A 264 -0.03 13.30 0.03
N ARG A 265 0.76 13.88 0.96
CA ARG A 265 2.15 13.48 1.24
C ARG A 265 2.24 12.02 1.65
N GLY A 266 1.40 11.60 2.59
CA GLY A 266 1.31 10.21 3.04
C GLY A 266 0.98 9.24 1.91
N LEU A 267 0.08 9.64 1.00
CA LEU A 267 -0.29 8.82 -0.16
C LEU A 267 0.86 8.71 -1.17
N VAL A 268 1.58 9.80 -1.47
CA VAL A 268 2.74 9.80 -2.37
C VAL A 268 3.89 8.97 -1.80
N LEU A 269 4.27 9.19 -0.54
CA LEU A 269 5.42 8.52 0.08
C LEU A 269 5.24 7.02 0.27
N ARG A 270 3.99 6.54 0.48
CA ARG A 270 3.69 5.11 0.60
C ARG A 270 3.65 4.40 -0.75
N ASN A 271 3.55 5.16 -1.83
CA ASN A 271 3.52 4.68 -3.20
C ASN A 271 4.82 5.06 -3.91
N LYS A 272 5.98 4.63 -3.39
CA LYS A 272 7.33 4.88 -3.95
C LYS A 272 7.57 4.34 -5.38
N THR A 273 6.52 3.94 -6.09
CA THR A 273 6.56 3.46 -7.48
C THR A 273 5.52 4.16 -8.34
N PHE A 274 5.12 5.39 -8.00
CA PHE A 274 4.32 6.21 -8.90
C PHE A 274 5.10 6.57 -10.16
#